data_AF-A0ABD5NNL0-F1
#
_entry.id   AF-A0ABD5NNL0-F1
#
_cell.length_a   1.000
_cell.length_b   1.000
_cell.length_c   1.000
_cell.angle_alpha   90.00
_cell.angle_beta   90.00
_cell.angle_gamma   90.00
#
_symmetry.space_group_name_H-M   'P 1'
#
loop_
_entity.id
_entity.type
_entity.pdbx_description
1 polymer ?
#
loop_
_entity_poly.entity_id
_entity_poly.type
_entity_poly.pdbx_seq_one_letter_code
_entity_poly.pdbx_strand_id
1 'polypeptide(L)' 'MDCAEDDCERPAVVELHIPWAENRLVCAAHARVLGRQEGVVADPRPDGSDDLLG' A
#
# COMPACT_ATOMS: atom_id res chain seq x y z
N MET A 1 6.89 -8.30 3.45
CA MET A 1 5.98 -8.62 2.33
C MET A 1 6.17 -7.52 1.32
N ASP A 2 6.35 -7.89 0.06
CA ASP A 2 6.66 -6.94 -1.01
C ASP A 2 5.39 -6.37 -1.63
N CYS A 3 5.53 -5.27 -2.35
CA CYS A 3 4.43 -4.60 -3.05
C CYS A 3 3.73 -5.57 -4.01
N ALA A 4 2.40 -5.61 -4.00
CA ALA A 4 1.60 -6.44 -4.90
C ALA A 4 1.59 -5.95 -6.36
N GLU A 5 2.31 -4.87 -6.68
CA GLU A 5 2.36 -4.33 -8.04
C GLU A 5 3.52 -5.00 -8.79
N ASP A 6 3.33 -5.25 -10.08
CA ASP A 6 4.34 -5.86 -10.94
C ASP A 6 5.63 -5.03 -10.97
N ASP A 7 6.78 -5.72 -11.01
CA ASP A 7 8.11 -5.10 -11.08
C ASP A 7 8.41 -4.13 -9.91
N CYS A 8 7.93 -4.46 -8.71
CA CYS A 8 8.15 -3.64 -7.52
C CYS A 8 8.52 -4.45 -6.28
N GLU A 9 9.81 -4.47 -5.96
CA GLU A 9 10.37 -5.17 -4.80
C GLU A 9 10.37 -4.33 -3.51
N ARG A 10 9.66 -3.20 -3.49
CA ARG A 10 9.58 -2.32 -2.31
C ARG A 10 8.69 -2.96 -1.23
N PRO A 11 8.95 -2.70 0.06
CA PRO A 11 8.12 -3.22 1.13
C PRO A 11 6.68 -2.69 1.04
N ALA A 12 5.71 -3.58 1.21
CA ALA A 12 4.32 -3.24 1.34
C ALA A 12 4.05 -2.66 2.73
N VAL A 13 3.67 -1.38 2.76
CA VAL A 13 3.46 -0.60 3.98
C VAL A 13 2.09 0.08 4.01
N VAL A 14 1.27 -0.14 2.99
CA VAL A 14 -0.09 0.40 2.88
C VAL A 14 -1.03 -0.69 2.38
N GLU A 15 -2.20 -0.80 3.00
CA GLU A 15 -3.33 -1.58 2.51
C GLU A 15 -4.29 -0.67 1.74
N LEU A 16 -4.63 -1.07 0.51
CA LEU A 16 -5.66 -0.42 -0.29
C LEU A 16 -6.98 -1.14 -0.05
N HIS A 17 -7.97 -0.40 0.43
CA HIS A 17 -9.34 -0.86 0.55
C HIS A 17 -10.09 -0.65 -0.76
N ILE A 18 -10.26 -1.73 -1.51
CA ILE A 18 -10.86 -1.71 -2.85
C ILE A 18 -12.31 -2.22 -2.73
N PRO A 19 -13.34 -1.40 -3.00
CA PRO A 19 -14.74 -1.80 -2.81
C PRO A 19 -15.23 -2.92 -3.75
N TRP A 20 -14.53 -3.17 -4.86
CA TRP A 20 -14.95 -4.07 -5.94
C TRP A 20 -13.99 -5.24 -6.18
N ALA A 21 -12.94 -5.36 -5.36
CA ALA A 21 -11.96 -6.43 -5.45
C ALA A 21 -11.39 -6.73 -4.05
N GLU A 22 -10.46 -7.68 -3.96
CA GLU A 22 -9.72 -7.93 -2.72
C GLU A 22 -8.80 -6.75 -2.39
N ASN A 23 -8.59 -6.51 -1.09
CA ASN A 23 -7.65 -5.49 -0.62
C ASN A 23 -6.23 -5.82 -1.11
N ARG A 24 -5.46 -4.80 -1.46
CA ARG A 24 -4.09 -4.96 -1.98
C ARG A 24 -3.08 -4.33 -1.06
N LEU A 25 -1.98 -5.03 -0.84
CA LEU A 25 -0.85 -4.55 -0.05
C LEU A 25 0.21 -3.95 -0.99
N VAL A 26 0.47 -2.65 -0.86
CA VAL A 26 1.35 -1.93 -1.77
C VAL A 26 2.36 -1.06 -1.01
N CYS A 27 3.41 -0.64 -1.70
CA CYS A 27 4.36 0.33 -1.16
C CYS A 27 3.74 1.75 -1.10
N ALA A 28 4.32 2.63 -0.29
CA ALA A 28 3.84 4.00 -0.12
C ALA A 28 3.76 4.80 -1.46
N ALA A 29 4.67 4.52 -2.40
CA ALA A 29 4.68 5.17 -3.70
C ALA A 29 3.47 4.77 -4.56
N HIS A 30 3.17 3.47 -4.64
CA HIS A 30 2.01 2.97 -5.39
C HIS A 30 0.70 3.35 -4.70
N ALA A 31 0.63 3.30 -3.37
CA ALA A 31 -0.54 3.77 -2.64
C ALA A 31 -0.95 5.21 -3.00
N ARG A 32 0.03 6.13 -3.07
CA ARG A 32 -0.23 7.53 -3.45
C ARG A 32 -0.83 7.66 -4.85
N VAL A 33 -0.39 6.83 -5.78
CA VAL A 33 -0.82 6.88 -7.18
C VAL A 33 -2.19 6.22 -7.32
N LEU A 34 -2.33 4.97 -6.85
CA LEU A 34 -3.53 4.16 -6.97
C LEU A 34 -4.71 4.78 -6.21
N GLY A 35 -4.51 5.27 -4.98
CA GLY A 35 -5.58 5.94 -4.22
C GLY A 35 -6.15 7.17 -4.94
N ARG A 36 -5.33 7.86 -5.74
CA ARG A 36 -5.78 9.01 -6.55
C ARG A 36 -6.43 8.62 -7.86
N GLN A 37 -5.89 7.61 -8.54
CA GLN A 37 -6.39 7.19 -9.86
C GLN A 37 -7.67 6.37 -9.76
N GLU A 38 -7.73 5.49 -8.77
CA GLU A 38 -8.84 4.55 -8.61
C GLU A 38 -9.86 5.01 -7.56
N GLY A 39 -9.57 6.06 -6.78
CA GLY A 39 -10.47 6.57 -5.75
C GLY A 39 -10.64 5.61 -4.57
N VAL A 40 -9.64 4.77 -4.31
CA VAL A 40 -9.61 3.81 -3.21
C VAL A 40 -8.95 4.39 -1.96
N VAL A 41 -9.34 3.88 -0.79
CA VAL A 41 -8.78 4.35 0.50
C VAL A 41 -7.47 3.63 0.77
N ALA A 42 -6.43 4.41 1.08
CA ALA A 42 -5.10 3.92 1.44
C ALA A 42 -4.93 4.01 2.95
N ASP A 43 -4.79 2.86 3.63
CA ASP A 43 -4.56 2.75 5.06
C ASP A 43 -3.11 2.35 5.36
N PRO A 44 -2.31 3.18 6.06
CA PRO A 44 -0.94 2.85 6.39
C PRO A 44 -0.89 1.69 7.40
N ARG A 45 -0.19 0.62 7.02
CA ARG A 45 -0.09 -0.58 7.85
C ARG A 45 0.75 -0.29 9.10
N PRO A 46 0.28 -0.63 10.31
CA PRO A 46 0.97 -0.28 11.56
C PRO A 46 2.35 -0.95 11.70
N ASP A 47 2.55 -2.07 11.01
CA ASP A 47 3.81 -2.83 11.01
C ASP A 47 4.84 -2.31 9.98
N GLY A 48 4.46 -1.38 9.09
CA GLY A 48 5.37 -0.74 8.13
C GLY A 48 6.13 0.45 8.71
N SER A 49 5.82 0.84 9.95
CA SER A 49 6.34 2.03 10.63
C SER A 49 7.31 1.75 11.80
N ASP A 50 7.69 0.49 12.05
CA ASP A 50 8.54 0.13 13.19
C ASP A 50 10.02 0.60 13.07
N ASP A 51 10.38 1.30 11.99
CA ASP A 51 11.72 1.91 11.80
C ASP A 51 11.69 3.46 11.89
N LEU A 52 10.51 4.08 12.00
CA LEU A 52 10.35 5.55 12.02
C LEU A 52 10.10 6.14 13.43
N LEU A 53 10.15 5.31 14.47
CA LEU A 53 10.01 5.71 15.89
C LEU A 53 11.23 5.33 16.74
N GLY A 54 12.37 5.02 16.10
CA GLY A 54 13.66 4.79 16.74
C GLY A 54 14.44 6.06 17.03
#